data_AF-A0A955VL56-F1
#
_entry.id   AF-A0A955VL56-F1
#
_cell.length_a   1.000
_cell.length_b   1.000
_cell.length_c   1.000
_cell.angle_alpha   90.00
_cell.angle_beta   90.00
_cell.angle_gamma   90.00
#
_symmetry.space_group_name_H-M   'P 1'
#
loop_
_entity.id
_entity.type
_entity.pdbx_description
1 polymer ?
#
loop_
_entity_poly.entity_id
_entity_poly.type
_entity_poly.pdbx_seq_one_letter_code
_entity_poly.pdbx_strand_id
1 'polypeptide(L)'
;MKLENLSKHIIADAIDTFYKTINKHVSHVVKVLGGETYSVPRTPRKVGFKEYEFFYAADLDTLFHYALGEAKASPSYIRTICSDVEVLLTRNAVGKSVPLDWAEFGQTALGLAIRAARARMKLRDGADDESMSGEEVSLLSSVGVAELDELPLEPKKGKKGAPLEFQVEDVRKAFEKENIAI
;
A
#
# COMPACT_ATOMS: atom_id res chain seq x y z
N MET A 1 -6.90 -7.25 -10.37
CA MET A 1 -7.93 -6.30 -9.91
C MET A 1 -7.41 -4.88 -10.15
N LYS A 2 -8.26 -3.91 -10.49
CA LYS A 2 -7.84 -2.52 -10.70
C LYS A 2 -8.04 -1.67 -9.43
N LEU A 3 -7.30 -0.57 -9.31
CA LEU A 3 -7.39 0.34 -8.17
C LEU A 3 -8.76 1.02 -8.09
N GLU A 4 -9.36 1.43 -9.22
CA GLU A 4 -10.70 2.05 -9.24
C GLU A 4 -11.82 1.12 -8.77
N ASN A 5 -11.56 -0.19 -8.73
CA ASN A 5 -12.54 -1.18 -8.28
C ASN A 5 -12.58 -1.30 -6.74
N LEU A 6 -11.73 -0.59 -5.99
CA LEU A 6 -11.73 -0.62 -4.52
C LEU A 6 -12.91 0.15 -3.94
N SER A 7 -14.09 -0.46 -4.00
CA SER A 7 -15.30 0.06 -3.35
C SER A 7 -15.21 0.00 -1.82
N LYS A 8 -16.04 0.78 -1.12
CA LYS A 8 -16.15 0.75 0.36
C LYS A 8 -16.33 -0.66 0.93
N HIS A 9 -17.08 -1.52 0.25
CA HIS A 9 -17.26 -2.91 0.66
C HIS A 9 -15.97 -3.72 0.55
N ILE A 10 -15.24 -3.58 -0.56
CA ILE A 10 -13.99 -4.30 -0.80
C ILE A 10 -12.91 -3.85 0.20
N ILE A 11 -12.87 -2.55 0.53
CA ILE A 11 -12.00 -2.00 1.57
C ILE A 11 -12.34 -2.61 2.92
N ALA A 12 -13.61 -2.62 3.32
CA ALA A 12 -14.05 -3.21 4.59
C ALA A 12 -13.70 -4.71 4.70
N ASP A 13 -13.94 -5.49 3.64
CA ASP A 13 -13.58 -6.90 3.58
C ASP A 13 -12.08 -7.13 3.67
N ALA A 14 -11.28 -6.27 3.04
CA ALA A 14 -9.83 -6.35 3.09
C ALA A 14 -9.30 -6.07 4.50
N ILE A 15 -9.88 -5.09 5.20
CA ILE A 15 -9.56 -4.79 6.60
C ILE A 15 -9.94 -5.98 7.49
N ASP A 16 -11.14 -6.54 7.34
CA ASP A 16 -11.57 -7.73 8.10
C ASP A 16 -10.67 -8.95 7.82
N THR A 17 -10.29 -9.17 6.57
CA THR A 17 -9.37 -10.26 6.16
C THR A 17 -7.98 -10.07 6.75
N PHE A 18 -7.46 -8.84 6.76
CA PHE A 18 -6.22 -8.50 7.44
C PHE A 18 -6.31 -8.87 8.91
N TYR A 19 -7.35 -8.44 9.61
CA TYR A 19 -7.56 -8.78 11.02
C TYR A 19 -7.69 -10.28 11.26
N LYS A 20 -8.43 -11.03 10.45
CA LYS A 20 -8.53 -12.49 10.56
C LYS A 20 -7.16 -13.16 10.43
N THR A 21 -6.35 -12.68 9.50
CA THR A 21 -4.97 -13.13 9.31
C THR A 21 -4.14 -12.83 10.54
N ILE A 22 -4.05 -11.55 10.93
CA ILE A 22 -3.13 -11.12 11.98
C ILE A 22 -3.61 -11.51 13.38
N ASN A 23 -4.89 -11.70 13.68
CA ASN A 23 -5.36 -11.96 15.05
C ASN A 23 -4.77 -13.23 15.68
N LYS A 24 -4.56 -14.27 14.88
CA LYS A 24 -3.86 -15.49 15.33
C LYS A 24 -2.37 -15.21 15.61
N HIS A 25 -1.77 -14.28 14.87
CA HIS A 25 -0.36 -13.90 14.94
C HIS A 25 -0.08 -12.86 16.03
N VAL A 26 -0.86 -11.79 16.13
CA VAL A 26 -0.81 -10.72 17.14
C VAL A 26 -0.90 -11.31 18.54
N SER A 27 -1.79 -12.27 18.78
CA SER A 27 -1.88 -12.99 20.06
C SER A 27 -0.54 -13.62 20.51
N HIS A 28 0.26 -14.09 19.54
CA HIS A 28 1.57 -14.70 19.74
C HIS A 28 2.71 -13.68 19.77
N VAL A 29 2.69 -12.70 18.87
CA VAL A 29 3.69 -11.64 18.75
C VAL A 29 3.68 -10.73 19.99
N VAL A 30 2.50 -10.42 20.55
CA VAL A 30 2.36 -9.68 21.82
C VAL A 30 2.99 -10.44 23.00
N LYS A 31 2.92 -11.79 23.01
CA LYS A 31 3.58 -12.61 24.04
C LYS A 31 5.11 -12.67 23.88
N VAL A 32 5.62 -12.60 22.66
CA VAL A 32 7.07 -12.69 22.36
C VAL A 32 7.76 -11.33 22.45
N LEU A 33 7.06 -10.24 22.10
CA LEU A 33 7.56 -8.87 22.18
C LEU A 33 7.35 -8.22 23.55
N GLY A 34 6.70 -8.89 24.51
CA GLY A 34 6.50 -8.42 25.88
C GLY A 34 7.78 -8.34 26.75
N GLY A 35 8.96 -8.28 26.13
CA GLY A 35 10.26 -8.16 26.80
C GLY A 35 10.93 -6.80 26.70
N GLU A 36 10.52 -5.91 25.78
CA GLU A 36 11.14 -4.58 25.65
C GLU A 36 10.12 -3.47 25.34
N THR A 37 10.33 -2.35 26.01
CA THR A 37 9.53 -1.12 26.03
C THR A 37 9.40 -0.47 24.65
N TYR A 38 8.29 -0.75 23.96
CA TYR A 38 7.63 0.21 23.08
C TYR A 38 6.12 0.19 23.37
N SER A 39 5.56 1.38 23.56
CA SER A 39 4.18 1.62 23.95
C SER A 39 3.18 1.16 22.89
N VAL A 40 2.34 0.17 23.22
CA VAL A 40 1.04 -0.03 22.56
C VAL A 40 0.02 0.85 23.28
N PRO A 41 -0.59 1.87 22.63
CA PRO A 41 -2.05 1.89 22.64
C PRO A 41 -2.74 2.66 21.49
N ARG A 42 -3.75 2.04 20.87
CA ARG A 42 -5.12 2.58 20.68
C ARG A 42 -6.08 1.38 20.86
N THR A 43 -7.23 1.51 21.55
CA THR A 43 -8.00 0.45 22.28
C THR A 43 -8.78 -0.65 21.47
N PRO A 44 -9.36 -1.74 22.06
CA PRO A 44 -10.21 -2.84 21.42
C PRO A 44 -11.84 -2.80 21.46
N ARG A 45 -12.69 -3.21 20.42
CA ARG A 45 -14.24 -3.42 20.14
C ARG A 45 -14.74 -4.83 19.74
N LYS A 46 -15.75 -5.36 20.42
CA LYS A 46 -16.46 -6.62 20.16
C LYS A 46 -16.46 -7.31 18.73
N VAL A 47 -15.68 -8.32 18.31
CA VAL A 47 -16.07 -9.38 17.34
C VAL A 47 -16.36 -10.74 18.02
N GLY A 48 -17.65 -11.06 18.19
CA GLY A 48 -18.15 -12.24 18.91
C GLY A 48 -18.11 -12.02 20.43
N PHE A 49 -17.64 -13.00 21.20
CA PHE A 49 -17.17 -12.79 22.59
C PHE A 49 -15.90 -11.92 22.69
N LYS A 50 -15.28 -11.49 21.59
CA LYS A 50 -13.94 -10.84 21.59
C LYS A 50 -14.01 -9.39 21.18
N GLU A 51 -13.06 -8.51 21.51
CA GLU A 51 -13.03 -7.04 21.25
C GLU A 51 -11.85 -6.66 20.29
N TYR A 52 -11.97 -5.65 19.39
CA TYR A 52 -11.23 -5.13 18.20
C TYR A 52 -11.60 -3.66 17.79
N GLU A 53 -11.01 -2.61 18.40
CA GLU A 53 -11.48 -1.19 18.31
C GLU A 53 -10.48 -0.43 17.46
N PHE A 54 -9.19 -0.66 17.67
CA PHE A 54 -8.14 0.16 17.12
C PHE A 54 -6.88 -0.71 17.18
N PHE A 55 -6.26 -0.85 16.03
CA PHE A 55 -4.80 -0.92 16.00
C PHE A 55 -4.33 -0.48 14.62
N TYR A 56 -5.12 -0.80 13.58
CA TYR A 56 -4.86 -0.38 12.21
C TYR A 56 -6.11 -0.09 11.37
N ALA A 57 -7.36 -0.30 11.83
CA ALA A 57 -8.53 -0.10 10.95
C ALA A 57 -8.59 1.31 10.35
N ALA A 58 -8.42 2.35 11.16
CA ALA A 58 -8.37 3.74 10.69
C ALA A 58 -7.11 4.02 9.85
N ASP A 59 -5.98 3.41 10.19
CA ASP A 59 -4.73 3.55 9.44
C ASP A 59 -4.79 2.86 8.07
N LEU A 60 -5.43 1.70 7.99
CA LEU A 60 -5.70 0.93 6.78
C LEU A 60 -6.73 1.64 5.92
N ASP A 61 -7.81 2.15 6.51
CA ASP A 61 -8.79 2.98 5.82
C ASP A 61 -8.11 4.23 5.23
N THR A 62 -7.28 4.90 6.03
CA THR A 62 -6.46 6.02 5.57
C THR A 62 -5.50 5.61 4.44
N LEU A 63 -4.87 4.44 4.53
CA LEU A 63 -4.02 3.88 3.49
C LEU A 63 -4.80 3.65 2.19
N PHE A 64 -6.00 3.07 2.25
CA PHE A 64 -6.86 2.84 1.09
C PHE A 64 -7.28 4.16 0.44
N HIS A 65 -7.76 5.11 1.24
CA HIS A 65 -8.14 6.44 0.74
C HIS A 65 -6.94 7.23 0.22
N TYR A 66 -5.76 7.06 0.81
CA TYR A 66 -4.53 7.64 0.29
C TYR A 66 -4.13 7.01 -1.05
N ALA A 67 -4.21 5.68 -1.16
CA ALA A 67 -3.97 4.95 -2.39
C ALA A 67 -4.92 5.38 -3.52
N LEU A 68 -6.19 5.68 -3.20
CA LEU A 68 -7.17 6.22 -4.14
C LEU A 68 -6.98 7.71 -4.47
N GLY A 69 -6.08 8.42 -3.77
CA GLY A 69 -5.87 9.86 -3.94
C GLY A 69 -6.92 10.74 -3.24
N GLU A 70 -7.76 10.15 -2.38
CA GLU A 70 -8.85 10.84 -1.67
C GLU A 70 -8.40 11.43 -0.32
N ALA A 71 -7.35 10.87 0.31
CA ALA A 71 -6.87 11.31 1.61
C ALA A 71 -5.62 12.21 1.52
N LYS A 72 -5.63 13.31 2.28
CA LYS A 72 -4.44 14.13 2.53
C LYS A 72 -3.73 13.67 3.80
N ALA A 73 -2.82 12.72 3.65
CA ALA A 73 -1.91 12.26 4.70
C ALA A 73 -0.45 12.60 4.37
N SER A 74 0.43 12.70 5.37
CA SER A 74 1.86 12.88 5.11
C SER A 74 2.48 11.58 4.55
N PRO A 75 3.40 11.66 3.57
CA PRO A 75 4.11 10.47 3.06
C PRO A 75 4.81 9.67 4.17
N SER A 76 5.41 10.35 5.15
CA SER A 76 6.07 9.69 6.28
C SER A 76 5.12 8.82 7.12
N TYR A 77 3.90 9.27 7.36
CA TYR A 77 2.90 8.51 8.11
C TYR A 77 2.40 7.30 7.32
N ILE A 78 2.10 7.47 6.03
CA ILE A 78 1.69 6.35 5.16
C ILE A 78 2.80 5.29 5.04
N ARG A 79 4.06 5.73 4.97
CA ARG A 79 5.22 4.84 4.97
C ARG A 79 5.27 3.98 6.23
N THR A 80 5.02 4.57 7.42
CA THR A 80 4.91 3.82 8.68
C THR A 80 3.79 2.79 8.62
N ILE A 81 2.59 3.16 8.15
CA ILE A 81 1.46 2.23 8.04
C ILE A 81 1.81 1.04 7.13
N CYS A 82 2.37 1.29 5.95
CA CYS A 82 2.78 0.23 5.03
C CYS A 82 3.82 -0.71 5.66
N SER A 83 4.84 -0.16 6.32
CA SER A 83 5.87 -0.95 7.00
C SER A 83 5.30 -1.81 8.11
N ASP A 84 4.42 -1.26 8.94
CA ASP A 84 3.77 -1.99 10.03
C ASP A 84 2.90 -3.15 9.52
N VAL A 85 2.09 -2.89 8.50
CA VAL A 85 1.22 -3.89 7.87
C VAL A 85 2.04 -5.05 7.30
N GLU A 86 3.14 -4.74 6.60
CA GLU A 86 4.03 -5.76 6.04
C GLU A 86 4.74 -6.57 7.13
N VAL A 87 5.22 -5.92 8.19
CA VAL A 87 5.81 -6.62 9.34
C VAL A 87 4.79 -7.58 9.97
N LEU A 88 3.53 -7.20 10.07
CA LEU A 88 2.50 -8.07 10.66
C LEU A 88 2.14 -9.24 9.75
N LEU A 89 2.08 -9.01 8.44
CA LEU A 89 1.78 -10.05 7.45
C LEU A 89 2.93 -11.04 7.26
N THR A 90 4.18 -10.61 7.47
CA THR A 90 5.35 -11.48 7.40
C THR A 90 5.52 -12.37 8.64
N ARG A 91 4.70 -12.20 9.70
CA ARG A 91 4.80 -13.04 10.90
C ARG A 91 3.88 -14.24 10.83
N ASN A 92 4.44 -15.43 10.96
CA ASN A 92 3.64 -16.66 11.01
C ASN A 92 3.08 -16.97 12.41
N ALA A 93 2.31 -18.06 12.55
CA ALA A 93 1.62 -18.43 13.80
C ALA A 93 2.57 -18.68 14.99
N VAL A 94 3.86 -18.91 14.70
CA VAL A 94 4.91 -19.19 15.68
C VAL A 94 5.84 -17.99 15.89
N GLY A 95 5.52 -16.83 15.30
CA GLY A 95 6.29 -15.57 15.43
C GLY A 95 7.53 -15.46 14.53
N LYS A 96 7.82 -16.47 13.69
CA LYS A 96 8.92 -16.40 12.72
C LYS A 96 8.54 -15.49 11.55
N SER A 97 9.54 -14.76 11.05
CA SER A 97 9.39 -13.96 9.84
C SER A 97 9.44 -14.87 8.61
N VAL A 98 8.44 -14.76 7.75
CA VAL A 98 8.33 -15.39 6.44
C VAL A 98 8.15 -14.23 5.44
N PRO A 99 9.00 -14.13 4.40
CA PRO A 99 8.85 -13.09 3.40
C PRO A 99 7.46 -13.11 2.75
N LEU A 100 6.90 -11.93 2.50
CA LEU A 100 5.64 -11.79 1.81
C LEU A 100 5.85 -12.09 0.33
N ASP A 101 5.07 -13.02 -0.22
CA ASP A 101 5.04 -13.25 -1.66
C ASP A 101 4.30 -12.08 -2.33
N TRP A 102 5.06 -11.11 -2.82
CA TRP A 102 4.51 -9.93 -3.49
C TRP A 102 3.85 -10.22 -4.83
N ALA A 103 4.18 -11.34 -5.48
CA ALA A 103 3.55 -11.69 -6.75
C ALA A 103 2.08 -12.06 -6.53
N GLU A 104 1.79 -12.81 -5.45
CA GLU A 104 0.43 -13.17 -5.05
C GLU A 104 -0.23 -12.04 -4.25
N PHE A 105 0.42 -11.57 -3.19
CA PHE A 105 -0.14 -10.58 -2.29
C PHE A 105 -0.44 -9.24 -2.97
N GLY A 106 0.42 -8.84 -3.92
CA GLY A 106 0.24 -7.60 -4.70
C GLY A 106 -1.03 -7.56 -5.53
N GLN A 107 -1.72 -8.69 -5.72
CA GLN A 107 -3.00 -8.78 -6.42
C GLN A 107 -4.21 -8.64 -5.48
N THR A 108 -4.01 -8.68 -4.17
CA THR A 108 -5.05 -8.45 -3.17
C THR A 108 -5.41 -6.97 -3.06
N ALA A 109 -6.56 -6.63 -2.46
CA ALA A 109 -6.96 -5.25 -2.24
C ALA A 109 -5.92 -4.47 -1.43
N LEU A 110 -5.45 -5.05 -0.33
CA LEU A 110 -4.44 -4.43 0.54
C LEU A 110 -3.07 -4.31 -0.16
N GLY A 111 -2.66 -5.34 -0.91
CA GLY A 111 -1.41 -5.30 -1.68
C GLY A 111 -1.42 -4.24 -2.78
N LEU A 112 -2.54 -4.08 -3.50
CA LEU A 112 -2.73 -3.01 -4.48
C LEU A 112 -2.70 -1.64 -3.82
N ALA A 113 -3.37 -1.47 -2.67
CA ALA A 113 -3.36 -0.21 -1.93
C ALA A 113 -1.95 0.18 -1.47
N ILE A 114 -1.16 -0.77 -0.94
CA ILE A 114 0.23 -0.51 -0.55
C ILE A 114 1.09 -0.11 -1.75
N ARG A 115 0.96 -0.81 -2.88
CA ARG A 115 1.69 -0.48 -4.12
C ARG A 115 1.34 0.92 -4.64
N ALA A 116 0.05 1.25 -4.70
CA ALA A 116 -0.43 2.56 -5.13
C ALA A 116 0.01 3.67 -4.16
N ALA A 117 -0.11 3.45 -2.85
CA ALA A 117 0.35 4.40 -1.85
C ALA A 117 1.86 4.68 -1.95
N ARG A 118 2.68 3.64 -2.19
CA ARG A 118 4.13 3.81 -2.45
C ARG A 118 4.41 4.62 -3.70
N ALA A 119 3.74 4.32 -4.81
CA ALA A 119 3.88 5.06 -6.05
C ALA A 119 3.52 6.56 -5.87
N ARG A 120 2.44 6.84 -5.13
CA ARG A 120 2.04 8.21 -4.77
C ARG A 120 3.05 8.93 -3.87
N MET A 121 3.62 8.22 -2.89
CA MET A 121 4.70 8.78 -2.07
C MET A 121 5.90 9.18 -2.91
N LYS A 122 6.30 8.38 -3.91
CA LYS A 122 7.37 8.76 -4.85
C LYS A 122 7.06 10.06 -5.58
N LEU A 123 5.84 10.19 -6.12
CA LEU A 123 5.39 11.41 -6.80
C LEU A 123 5.41 12.64 -5.90
N ARG A 124 5.07 12.48 -4.62
CA ARG A 124 5.07 13.58 -3.63
C ARG A 124 6.46 13.94 -3.11
N ASP A 125 7.29 12.94 -2.83
CA ASP A 125 8.64 13.13 -2.30
C ASP A 125 9.56 13.71 -3.39
N GLY A 126 9.27 13.44 -4.68
CA GLY A 126 9.72 14.23 -5.82
C GLY A 126 11.24 14.32 -5.96
N ALA A 127 11.95 13.20 -5.82
CA ALA A 127 13.38 13.17 -6.06
C ALA A 127 13.71 13.16 -7.56
N ASP A 128 14.54 14.10 -8.00
CA ASP A 128 14.90 14.32 -9.41
C ASP A 128 15.58 13.11 -10.10
N ASP A 129 16.07 12.13 -9.33
CA ASP A 129 16.74 10.93 -9.86
C ASP A 129 15.90 9.64 -9.71
N GLU A 130 14.73 9.72 -9.08
CA GLU A 130 13.92 8.53 -8.79
C GLU A 130 13.13 8.08 -10.04
N SER A 131 13.04 6.76 -10.25
CA SER A 131 12.25 6.16 -11.33
C SER A 131 10.95 5.53 -10.82
N MET A 132 9.94 5.55 -11.68
CA MET A 132 8.71 4.77 -11.52
C MET A 132 8.62 3.73 -12.61
N SER A 133 8.16 2.52 -12.26
CA SER A 133 7.90 1.49 -13.25
C SER A 133 6.59 1.76 -14.00
N GLY A 134 6.45 1.22 -15.21
CA GLY A 134 5.19 1.29 -15.95
C GLY A 134 4.02 0.64 -15.21
N GLU A 135 4.27 -0.37 -14.39
CA GLU A 135 3.24 -0.94 -13.51
C GLU A 135 2.75 0.06 -12.46
N GLU A 136 3.66 0.86 -11.88
CA GLU A 136 3.29 1.90 -10.91
C GLU A 136 2.50 3.03 -11.59
N VAL A 137 2.92 3.46 -12.78
CA VAL A 137 2.21 4.50 -13.54
C VAL A 137 0.82 4.00 -13.95
N SER A 138 0.73 2.79 -14.51
CA SER A 138 -0.53 2.15 -14.91
C SER A 138 -1.49 1.97 -13.73
N LEU A 139 -0.95 1.57 -12.56
CA LEU A 139 -1.75 1.40 -11.35
C LEU A 139 -2.40 2.71 -10.89
N LEU A 140 -1.71 3.85 -11.04
CA LEU A 140 -2.21 5.15 -10.60
C LEU A 140 -3.09 5.86 -11.64
N SER A 141 -2.78 5.73 -12.93
CA SER A 141 -3.54 6.36 -14.00
C SER A 141 -4.79 5.59 -14.40
N SER A 142 -4.93 4.32 -13.97
CA SER A 142 -5.98 3.38 -14.41
C SER A 142 -5.91 3.02 -15.90
N VAL A 143 -4.90 3.52 -16.60
CA VAL A 143 -4.55 3.22 -18.00
C VAL A 143 -3.76 1.93 -18.05
N GLY A 144 -4.01 1.06 -19.04
CA GLY A 144 -3.24 -0.18 -19.18
C GLY A 144 -1.76 0.10 -19.48
N VAL A 145 -0.84 -0.80 -19.09
CA VAL A 145 0.60 -0.64 -19.38
C VAL A 145 0.86 -0.46 -20.89
N ALA A 146 0.08 -1.11 -21.75
CA ALA A 146 0.16 -1.00 -23.21
C ALA A 146 -0.36 0.33 -23.77
N GLU A 147 -1.11 1.08 -22.98
CA GLU A 147 -1.73 2.36 -23.34
C GLU A 147 -0.96 3.54 -22.70
N LEU A 148 0.15 3.27 -21.97
CA LEU A 148 0.96 4.33 -21.37
C LEU A 148 1.63 5.24 -22.41
N ASP A 149 1.78 4.77 -23.65
CA ASP A 149 2.26 5.59 -24.78
C ASP A 149 1.27 6.71 -25.16
N GLU A 150 0.00 6.62 -24.71
CA GLU A 150 -1.01 7.67 -24.90
C GLU A 150 -0.87 8.81 -23.89
N LEU A 151 -0.16 8.58 -22.77
CA LEU A 151 0.21 9.64 -21.84
C LEU A 151 1.39 10.44 -22.42
N PRO A 152 1.50 11.74 -22.12
CA PRO A 152 2.64 12.57 -22.55
C PRO A 152 3.91 12.24 -21.74
N LEU A 153 4.33 10.98 -21.75
CA LEU A 153 5.44 10.43 -20.98
C LEU A 153 6.45 9.77 -21.89
N GLU A 154 7.72 10.18 -21.77
CA GLU A 154 8.83 9.50 -22.44
C GLU A 154 9.44 8.45 -21.51
N PRO A 155 9.50 7.17 -21.91
CA PRO A 155 10.16 6.15 -21.10
C PRO A 155 11.68 6.36 -21.08
N LYS A 156 12.32 6.07 -19.94
CA LYS A 156 13.78 6.03 -19.82
C LYS A 156 14.34 5.01 -20.81
N LYS A 157 15.49 5.34 -21.43
CA LYS A 157 16.18 4.42 -22.36
C LYS A 157 16.67 3.17 -21.62
N GLY A 158 15.89 2.11 -21.68
CA GLY A 158 16.22 0.78 -21.15
C GLY A 158 16.90 -0.12 -22.18
N LYS A 159 17.45 -1.25 -21.71
CA LYS A 159 17.85 -2.36 -22.59
C LYS A 159 16.60 -3.02 -23.18
N LYS A 160 16.69 -3.56 -24.41
CA LYS A 160 15.59 -4.29 -25.04
C LYS A 160 15.11 -5.43 -24.13
N GLY A 161 13.84 -5.42 -23.74
CA GLY A 161 13.23 -6.40 -22.82
C GLY A 161 13.28 -6.03 -21.33
N ALA A 162 13.83 -4.86 -20.97
CA ALA A 162 13.69 -4.32 -19.62
C ALA A 162 12.26 -3.83 -19.37
N PRO A 163 11.78 -3.84 -18.11
CA PRO A 163 10.52 -3.20 -17.74
C PRO A 163 10.51 -1.72 -18.14
N LEU A 164 9.33 -1.19 -18.50
CA LEU A 164 9.15 0.22 -18.76
C LEU A 164 9.42 1.02 -17.48
N GLU A 165 10.20 2.09 -17.60
CA GLU A 165 10.50 3.00 -16.50
C GLU A 165 10.35 4.45 -16.96
N PHE A 166 9.89 5.30 -16.06
CA PHE A 166 9.64 6.72 -16.28
C PHE A 166 10.33 7.54 -15.20
N GLN A 167 10.69 8.78 -15.51
CA GLN A 167 11.19 9.73 -14.52
C GLN A 167 10.03 10.20 -13.63
N VAL A 168 10.19 10.16 -12.30
CA VAL A 168 9.14 10.59 -11.34
C VAL A 168 8.64 11.99 -11.67
N GLU A 169 9.54 12.92 -11.98
CA GLU A 169 9.21 14.32 -12.28
C GLU A 169 8.33 14.47 -13.54
N ASP A 170 8.60 13.68 -14.57
CA ASP A 170 7.82 13.71 -15.80
C ASP A 170 6.43 13.09 -15.58
N VAL A 171 6.36 11.99 -14.81
CA VAL A 171 5.09 11.40 -14.37
C VAL A 171 4.27 12.39 -13.56
N ARG A 172 4.90 13.10 -12.61
CA ARG A 172 4.25 14.12 -11.80
C ARG A 172 3.63 15.21 -12.67
N LYS A 173 4.39 15.80 -13.59
CA LYS A 173 3.90 16.84 -14.50
C LYS A 173 2.75 16.35 -15.40
N ALA A 174 2.86 15.13 -15.92
CA ALA A 174 1.78 14.54 -16.72
C ALA A 174 0.52 14.33 -15.88
N PHE A 175 0.65 13.82 -14.66
CA PHE A 175 -0.49 13.58 -13.77
C PHE A 175 -1.15 14.88 -13.33
N GLU A 176 -0.38 15.93 -13.03
CA GLU A 176 -0.90 17.27 -12.75
C GLU A 176 -1.71 17.82 -13.93
N LYS A 177 -1.22 17.64 -15.16
CA LYS A 177 -1.90 18.08 -16.39
C LYS A 177 -3.20 17.31 -16.64
N GLU A 178 -3.20 16.01 -16.42
CA GLU A 178 -4.36 15.13 -16.62
C GLU A 178 -5.28 15.06 -15.39
N ASN A 179 -5.03 15.87 -14.36
CA ASN A 179 -5.78 15.91 -13.10
C ASN A 179 -5.88 14.54 -12.41
N ILE A 180 -4.82 13.73 -12.53
CA ILE A 180 -4.64 12.48 -11.79
C ILE A 180 -4.05 12.84 -10.43
N ALA A 181 -4.62 12.29 -9.36
CA ALA A 181 -4.16 12.59 -8.00
C ALA A 181 -2.67 12.25 -7.81
N ILE A 182 -2.00 12.96 -6.89
CA ILE A 182 -0.60 12.75 -6.46
C ILE A 182 -0.53 12.48 -4.95
#